data_AF-A0A2M4DK49-F1
#
_entry.id   AF-A0A2M4DK49-F1
#
_cell.length_a   1.000
_cell.length_b   1.000
_cell.length_c   1.000
_cell.angle_alpha   90.00
_cell.angle_beta   90.00
_cell.angle_gamma   90.00
#
_symmetry.space_group_name_H-M   'P 1'
#
loop_
_entity.id
_entity.type
_entity.pdbx_description
1 polymer ?
#
loop_
_entity_poly.entity_id
_entity_poly.type
_entity_poly.pdbx_seq_one_letter_code
_entity_poly.pdbx_strand_id
1 'polypeptide(L)'
;MIVSWRTWLISALYLLTLAVTGGITESSYVRNEAGCQTSGCVTQQGCVPRYSQYTTALYCQRCIIDRCRSVEANMPRRVCYYLTSIASGQRLAAAENYDRRTSQRYASVLYTSDRADDDERGHDKWHLIGSGRDGHDYYIRNFRTGEYLRVQENNFAYLAQGQPIDDSFLFKPHLVDGSWSCVLLQSVCYGGYLYGERYSAASNFVLMTRDLQRCYRESLWRVTSVYC
;
A
#
# COMPACT_ATOMS: atom_id res chain seq x y z
N MET A 1 38.52 20.52 -70.03
CA MET A 1 37.73 21.76 -70.22
C MET A 1 36.69 21.77 -69.10
N ILE A 2 36.75 22.66 -68.09
CA ILE A 2 36.61 24.14 -68.08
C ILE A 2 35.14 24.54 -67.81
N VAL A 3 34.88 25.06 -66.58
CA VAL A 3 34.02 26.22 -66.18
C VAL A 3 32.52 26.21 -66.63
N SER A 4 31.49 26.65 -65.88
CA SER A 4 31.32 27.60 -64.76
C SER A 4 30.27 27.08 -63.74
N TRP A 5 30.10 27.49 -62.47
CA TRP A 5 30.32 28.72 -61.68
C TRP A 5 29.35 29.93 -61.91
N ARG A 6 28.40 30.12 -60.97
CA ARG A 6 27.73 31.41 -60.53
C ARG A 6 26.97 32.21 -61.63
N THR A 7 26.02 33.14 -61.42
CA THR A 7 25.31 33.82 -60.28
C THR A 7 23.95 34.37 -60.85
N TRP A 8 23.05 35.22 -60.27
CA TRP A 8 22.89 36.04 -59.04
C TRP A 8 21.38 36.43 -58.92
N LEU A 9 20.83 36.55 -57.69
CA LEU A 9 19.68 37.43 -57.31
C LEU A 9 18.32 37.16 -58.03
N ILE A 10 17.15 37.79 -57.77
CA ILE A 10 16.77 39.14 -57.28
C ILE A 10 15.54 39.14 -56.33
N SER A 11 15.46 40.17 -55.48
CA SER A 11 14.35 40.66 -54.61
C SER A 11 12.94 40.58 -55.26
N ALA A 12 11.84 40.21 -54.58
CA ALA A 12 11.14 40.76 -53.40
C ALA A 12 10.22 41.99 -53.69
N LEU A 13 9.11 42.12 -52.93
CA LEU A 13 8.06 43.18 -52.98
C LEU A 13 7.15 43.08 -54.24
N TYR A 14 5.86 43.47 -54.31
CA TYR A 14 4.88 44.29 -53.53
C TYR A 14 3.44 43.66 -53.77
N LEU A 15 2.25 44.00 -53.22
CA LEU A 15 1.70 44.83 -52.10
C LEU A 15 0.20 44.46 -51.85
N LEU A 16 -0.39 44.96 -50.74
CA LEU A 16 -1.80 45.44 -50.51
C LEU A 16 -3.02 44.56 -50.96
N THR A 17 -3.89 44.01 -50.08
CA THR A 17 -4.84 44.53 -49.04
C THR A 17 -6.21 45.05 -49.54
N LEU A 18 -7.28 44.59 -48.88
CA LEU A 18 -8.51 45.32 -48.45
C LEU A 18 -9.33 44.33 -47.59
N ALA A 19 -9.67 44.47 -46.30
CA ALA A 19 -9.84 45.57 -45.33
C ALA A 19 -11.29 46.11 -45.20
N VAL A 20 -12.03 45.55 -44.22
CA VAL A 20 -13.22 46.11 -43.53
C VAL A 20 -13.18 45.57 -42.08
N THR A 21 -12.50 46.22 -41.12
CA THR A 21 -13.00 47.29 -40.22
C THR A 21 -14.22 46.91 -39.37
N GLY A 22 -14.03 46.81 -38.05
CA GLY A 22 -15.08 46.58 -37.07
C GLY A 22 -14.48 46.19 -35.72
N GLY A 23 -14.07 47.17 -34.92
CA GLY A 23 -13.37 46.93 -33.64
C GLY A 23 -14.20 47.33 -32.43
N ILE A 24 -13.94 46.66 -31.31
CA ILE A 24 -14.06 47.15 -29.93
C ILE A 24 -12.93 46.49 -29.14
N THR A 25 -12.33 47.22 -28.20
CA THR A 25 -11.30 46.69 -27.30
C THR A 25 -11.95 45.96 -26.12
N GLU A 26 -11.80 44.64 -26.05
CA GLU A 26 -11.89 43.92 -24.78
C GLU A 26 -10.58 43.20 -24.50
N SER A 27 -10.14 43.27 -23.24
CA SER A 27 -8.93 42.59 -22.77
C SER A 27 -9.16 41.09 -22.72
N SER A 28 -8.60 40.36 -23.68
CA SER A 28 -8.49 38.90 -23.62
C SER A 28 -7.61 38.52 -22.44
N TYR A 29 -8.25 38.22 -21.30
CA TYR A 29 -7.59 37.80 -20.08
C TYR A 29 -6.63 36.63 -20.36
N VAL A 30 -5.36 36.78 -19.99
CA VAL A 30 -4.48 35.64 -19.76
C VAL A 30 -5.05 34.87 -18.57
N ARG A 31 -5.86 33.84 -18.86
CA ARG A 31 -6.45 32.97 -17.84
C ARG A 31 -5.31 32.16 -17.20
N ASN A 32 -4.98 32.49 -15.96
CA ASN A 32 -4.02 31.74 -15.15
C ASN A 32 -4.58 30.35 -14.79
N GLU A 33 -4.40 29.36 -15.68
CA GLU A 33 -4.80 27.97 -15.43
C GLU A 33 -3.92 27.25 -14.37
N ALA A 34 -2.86 27.91 -13.89
CA ALA A 34 -2.02 27.49 -12.78
C ALA A 34 -2.77 27.30 -11.42
N GLY A 35 -4.05 27.70 -11.33
CA GLY A 35 -4.84 27.63 -10.08
C GLY A 35 -5.52 26.29 -9.77
N CYS A 36 -5.80 25.44 -10.77
CA CYS A 36 -6.61 24.23 -10.57
C CYS A 36 -5.82 22.91 -10.45
N GLN A 37 -4.58 22.85 -10.94
CA GLN A 37 -3.87 21.57 -11.04
C GLN A 37 -2.95 21.30 -9.84
N THR A 38 -2.99 20.08 -9.31
CA THR A 38 -2.11 19.63 -8.23
C THR A 38 -1.49 18.27 -8.55
N SER A 39 -0.28 17.99 -8.04
CA SER A 39 0.42 16.73 -8.32
C SER A 39 0.04 15.62 -7.33
N GLY A 40 -0.21 14.44 -7.88
CA GLY A 40 -0.55 13.23 -7.13
C GLY A 40 0.38 12.06 -7.42
N CYS A 41 0.14 10.95 -6.72
CA CYS A 41 0.68 9.63 -7.05
C CYS A 41 -0.42 8.80 -7.74
N VAL A 42 -0.05 8.01 -8.74
CA VAL A 42 -0.92 6.96 -9.28
C VAL A 42 -1.04 5.83 -8.25
N THR A 43 -2.26 5.40 -7.97
CA THR A 43 -2.57 4.18 -7.20
C THR A 43 -3.61 3.34 -7.94
N GLN A 44 -3.99 2.19 -7.37
CA GLN A 44 -5.10 1.35 -7.87
C GLN A 44 -6.46 2.07 -7.85
N GLN A 45 -6.56 3.26 -7.25
CA GLN A 45 -7.76 4.10 -7.15
C GLN A 45 -7.71 5.32 -8.10
N GLY A 46 -6.69 5.43 -8.96
CA GLY A 46 -6.48 6.56 -9.85
C GLY A 46 -5.38 7.51 -9.36
N CYS A 47 -5.49 8.80 -9.66
CA CYS A 47 -4.52 9.81 -9.22
C CYS A 47 -4.95 10.42 -7.88
N VAL A 48 -4.22 10.16 -6.79
CA VAL A 48 -4.53 10.68 -5.45
C VAL A 48 -3.56 11.78 -5.01
N PRO A 49 -4.02 12.86 -4.35
CA PRO A 49 -3.13 13.95 -3.95
C PRO A 49 -2.08 13.47 -2.93
N ARG A 50 -0.88 14.05 -2.99
CA ARG A 50 0.29 13.58 -2.21
C ARG A 50 0.25 13.98 -0.72
N TYR A 51 -0.77 13.53 0.00
CA TYR A 51 -0.84 13.62 1.46
C TYR A 51 -0.20 12.38 2.12
N SER A 52 0.52 12.56 3.21
CA SER A 52 1.15 11.50 4.02
C SER A 52 0.18 10.51 4.66
N GLN A 53 -1.13 10.74 4.52
CA GLN A 53 -2.22 9.89 4.99
C GLN A 53 -2.45 8.67 4.08
N TYR A 54 -1.90 8.68 2.86
CA TYR A 54 -2.04 7.60 1.88
C TYR A 54 -0.82 6.67 1.86
N THR A 55 -0.71 5.79 2.86
CA THR A 55 0.36 4.77 2.95
C THR A 55 0.25 3.64 1.91
N THR A 56 -0.75 3.69 1.02
CA THR A 56 -1.01 2.69 -0.04
C THR A 56 -0.17 2.87 -1.31
N ALA A 57 0.68 3.91 -1.38
CA ALA A 57 1.52 4.21 -2.54
C ALA A 57 2.74 3.27 -2.65
N LEU A 58 2.51 1.99 -3.00
CA LEU A 58 3.55 0.99 -3.26
C LEU A 58 4.55 1.41 -4.36
N TYR A 59 4.16 2.31 -5.27
CA TYR A 59 5.04 2.98 -6.22
C TYR A 59 4.40 4.35 -6.59
N CYS A 60 5.11 5.47 -6.41
CA CYS A 60 4.56 6.80 -6.76
C CYS A 60 5.04 7.27 -8.14
N GLN A 61 4.37 6.81 -9.19
CA GLN A 61 4.44 7.50 -10.49
C GLN A 61 3.63 8.80 -10.38
N ARG A 62 4.20 9.92 -10.84
CA ARG A 62 3.54 11.25 -10.75
C ARG A 62 2.37 11.33 -11.74
N CYS A 63 1.30 11.99 -11.30
CA CYS A 63 0.14 12.32 -12.12
C CYS A 63 -0.43 13.70 -11.75
N ILE A 64 -1.33 14.23 -12.58
CA ILE A 64 -1.93 15.56 -12.42
C ILE A 64 -3.41 15.40 -12.06
N ILE A 65 -3.86 16.16 -11.06
CA ILE A 65 -5.25 16.19 -10.57
C ILE A 65 -5.80 17.58 -10.86
N ASP A 66 -6.85 17.65 -11.67
CA ASP A 66 -7.51 18.90 -12.02
C ASP A 66 -8.68 19.19 -11.07
N ARG A 67 -8.51 20.17 -10.17
CA ARG A 67 -9.50 20.53 -9.14
C ARG A 67 -10.66 21.37 -9.66
N CYS A 68 -10.67 21.74 -10.95
CA CYS A 68 -11.73 22.57 -11.54
C CYS A 68 -13.10 21.85 -11.66
N ARG A 69 -13.19 20.58 -11.26
CA ARG A 69 -14.44 19.96 -10.79
C ARG A 69 -14.28 19.54 -9.34
N SER A 70 -15.24 19.92 -8.50
CA SER A 70 -15.42 19.34 -7.16
C SER A 70 -15.94 17.91 -7.29
N VAL A 71 -15.04 16.98 -7.61
CA VAL A 71 -15.25 15.58 -7.24
C VAL A 71 -15.30 15.57 -5.72
N GLU A 72 -16.49 15.39 -5.15
CA GLU A 72 -16.62 15.12 -3.73
C GLU A 72 -15.70 13.95 -3.40
N ALA A 73 -14.79 14.16 -2.47
CA ALA A 73 -13.87 13.13 -2.04
C ALA A 73 -14.66 12.12 -1.19
N ASN A 74 -15.35 11.20 -1.88
CA ASN A 74 -15.90 9.97 -1.32
C ASN A 74 -14.85 9.40 -0.38
N MET A 75 -15.10 9.50 0.93
CA MET A 75 -14.05 9.23 1.92
C MET A 75 -13.50 7.83 1.66
N PRO A 76 -12.19 7.69 1.39
CA PRO A 76 -11.63 6.42 0.98
C PRO A 76 -11.85 5.42 2.11
N ARG A 77 -12.73 4.43 1.86
CA ARG A 77 -12.98 3.31 2.75
C ARG A 77 -11.63 2.73 3.16
N ARG A 78 -11.42 2.55 4.46
CA ARG A 78 -10.09 2.30 5.01
C ARG A 78 -9.61 0.95 4.48
N VAL A 79 -8.49 0.94 3.77
CA VAL A 79 -7.97 -0.29 3.20
C VAL A 79 -7.39 -1.13 4.31
N CYS A 80 -8.01 -2.27 4.53
CA CYS A 80 -7.59 -3.33 5.42
C CYS A 80 -7.09 -4.52 4.60
N TYR A 81 -6.39 -5.43 5.25
CA TYR A 81 -5.82 -6.62 4.64
C TYR A 81 -6.20 -7.86 5.43
N TYR A 82 -6.65 -8.90 4.74
CA TYR A 82 -6.62 -10.26 5.24
C TYR A 82 -5.24 -10.85 4.93
N LEU A 83 -4.63 -11.50 5.91
CA LEU A 83 -3.41 -12.29 5.73
C LEU A 83 -3.78 -13.77 5.93
N THR A 84 -3.87 -14.51 4.84
CA THR A 84 -4.39 -15.89 4.82
C THR A 84 -3.26 -16.89 4.61
N SER A 85 -3.08 -17.87 5.49
CA SER A 85 -2.07 -18.93 5.31
C SER A 85 -2.41 -19.78 4.09
N ILE A 86 -1.43 -20.00 3.21
CA ILE A 86 -1.57 -20.82 1.99
C ILE A 86 -1.54 -22.33 2.31
N ALA A 87 -1.08 -22.73 3.50
CA ALA A 87 -1.11 -24.12 3.95
C ALA A 87 -2.49 -24.57 4.47
N SER A 88 -3.19 -23.73 5.24
CA SER A 88 -4.46 -24.10 5.90
C SER A 88 -5.70 -23.36 5.42
N GLY A 89 -5.53 -22.20 4.76
CA GLY A 89 -6.64 -21.31 4.39
C GLY A 89 -7.19 -20.45 5.53
N GLN A 90 -6.64 -20.59 6.75
CA GLN A 90 -7.00 -19.77 7.91
C GLN A 90 -6.41 -18.35 7.78
N ARG A 91 -7.06 -17.34 8.37
CA ARG A 91 -6.61 -15.95 8.41
C ARG A 91 -5.91 -15.63 9.74
N LEU A 92 -4.88 -14.79 9.67
CA LEU A 92 -4.28 -14.14 10.83
C LEU A 92 -5.38 -13.38 11.60
N ALA A 93 -5.50 -13.65 12.89
CA ALA A 93 -6.64 -13.25 13.72
C ALA A 93 -6.19 -12.80 15.12
N ALA A 94 -6.80 -11.71 15.59
CA ALA A 94 -6.68 -11.25 16.97
C ALA A 94 -7.66 -12.00 17.89
N ALA A 95 -7.42 -13.30 18.10
CA ALA A 95 -8.22 -14.13 19.00
C ALA A 95 -7.99 -13.78 20.49
N GLU A 96 -8.93 -14.13 21.36
CA GLU A 96 -8.79 -13.98 22.82
C GLU A 96 -8.06 -15.18 23.45
N ASN A 97 -6.83 -15.42 23.01
CA ASN A 97 -5.98 -16.50 23.51
C ASN A 97 -4.74 -15.92 24.19
N TYR A 98 -4.42 -16.34 25.41
CA TYR A 98 -3.47 -15.66 26.29
C TYR A 98 -2.42 -16.62 26.87
N ASP A 99 -1.18 -16.15 26.98
CA ASP A 99 -0.13 -16.80 27.76
C ASP A 99 -0.46 -16.69 29.25
N ARG A 100 -0.69 -17.83 29.89
CA ARG A 100 -0.98 -17.95 31.33
C ARG A 100 0.16 -17.47 32.24
N ARG A 101 1.38 -17.26 31.71
CA ARG A 101 2.55 -16.83 32.49
C ARG A 101 2.79 -15.32 32.42
N THR A 102 2.58 -14.71 31.26
CA THR A 102 2.85 -13.28 31.02
C THR A 102 1.59 -12.42 30.87
N SER A 103 0.41 -13.04 30.81
CA SER A 103 -0.88 -12.43 30.45
C SER A 103 -0.88 -11.75 29.07
N GLN A 104 0.12 -12.02 28.22
CA GLN A 104 0.18 -11.49 26.87
C GLN A 104 -0.72 -12.30 25.94
N ARG A 105 -1.39 -11.59 25.03
CA ARG A 105 -2.32 -12.19 24.06
C ARG A 105 -1.55 -12.70 22.85
N TYR A 106 -1.77 -13.94 22.46
CA TYR A 106 -1.17 -14.54 21.27
C TYR A 106 -1.85 -14.02 19.99
N ALA A 107 -1.08 -13.93 18.90
CA ALA A 107 -1.65 -13.88 17.58
C ALA A 107 -2.05 -15.30 17.13
N SER A 108 -3.17 -15.42 16.41
CA SER A 108 -3.76 -16.72 16.06
C SER A 108 -4.09 -16.84 14.57
N VAL A 109 -4.40 -18.06 14.12
CA VAL A 109 -4.96 -18.36 12.79
C VAL A 109 -6.34 -18.99 12.92
N LEU A 110 -7.37 -18.35 12.36
CA LEU A 110 -8.76 -18.82 12.46
C LEU A 110 -9.39 -19.06 11.08
N TYR A 111 -10.31 -20.01 11.01
CA TYR A 111 -11.26 -20.10 9.89
C TYR A 111 -12.35 -19.04 10.10
N THR A 112 -12.18 -17.88 9.48
CA THR A 112 -13.16 -16.79 9.55
C THR A 112 -14.03 -16.78 8.30
N SER A 113 -15.25 -16.27 8.42
CA SER A 113 -16.15 -16.07 7.28
C SER A 113 -16.48 -14.60 7.12
N ASP A 114 -16.60 -14.13 5.88
CA ASP A 114 -17.01 -12.76 5.56
C ASP A 114 -18.51 -12.49 5.86
N ARG A 115 -19.19 -13.47 6.49
CA ARG A 115 -20.58 -13.41 6.96
C ARG A 115 -20.70 -13.43 8.49
N ALA A 116 -19.60 -13.43 9.24
CA ALA A 116 -19.65 -13.36 10.70
C ALA A 116 -20.35 -12.08 11.17
N ASP A 117 -21.06 -12.18 12.29
CA ASP A 117 -21.85 -11.09 12.88
C ASP A 117 -20.97 -9.90 13.28
N ASP A 118 -21.58 -8.72 13.46
CA ASP A 118 -20.85 -7.47 13.75
C ASP A 118 -19.96 -7.58 15.00
N ASP A 119 -20.38 -8.35 16.02
CA ASP A 119 -19.57 -8.61 17.21
C ASP A 119 -18.35 -9.52 16.98
N GLU A 120 -18.21 -10.20 15.85
CA GLU A 120 -16.94 -10.84 15.45
C GLU A 120 -16.17 -10.05 14.38
N ARG A 121 -16.81 -9.14 13.62
CA ARG A 121 -16.15 -8.46 12.50
C ARG A 121 -14.83 -7.79 12.86
N GLY A 122 -13.85 -7.97 11.98
CA GLY A 122 -12.61 -7.18 11.97
C GLY A 122 -11.47 -7.70 12.84
N HIS A 123 -11.64 -8.81 13.58
CA HIS A 123 -10.53 -9.43 14.30
C HIS A 123 -9.47 -10.02 13.35
N ASP A 124 -9.84 -10.35 12.11
CA ASP A 124 -8.97 -10.85 11.03
C ASP A 124 -8.50 -9.78 10.04
N LYS A 125 -8.92 -8.52 10.24
CA LYS A 125 -8.53 -7.38 9.40
C LYS A 125 -7.35 -6.64 9.99
N TRP A 126 -6.36 -6.35 9.14
CA TRP A 126 -5.11 -5.70 9.55
C TRP A 126 -4.80 -4.49 8.68
N HIS A 127 -4.19 -3.46 9.25
CA HIS A 127 -3.49 -2.41 8.52
C HIS A 127 -2.02 -2.79 8.39
N LEU A 128 -1.47 -2.63 7.19
CA LEU A 128 -0.03 -2.69 6.95
C LEU A 128 0.51 -1.25 6.93
N ILE A 129 1.25 -0.87 7.97
CA ILE A 129 1.71 0.50 8.20
C ILE A 129 3.23 0.53 7.96
N GLY A 130 3.66 1.15 6.86
CA GLY A 130 5.08 1.23 6.51
C GLY A 130 5.90 1.94 7.59
N SER A 131 7.10 1.44 7.87
CA SER A 131 7.98 1.90 8.97
C SER A 131 8.52 3.32 8.78
N GLY A 132 8.53 3.81 7.54
CA GLY A 132 9.11 5.11 7.15
C GLY A 132 10.64 5.15 7.10
N ARG A 133 11.34 4.08 7.49
CA ARG A 133 12.81 4.00 7.46
C ARG A 133 13.33 3.73 6.03
N ASP A 134 13.01 2.55 5.49
CA ASP A 134 13.53 2.08 4.20
C ASP A 134 12.43 1.63 3.21
N GLY A 135 11.20 2.10 3.41
CA GLY A 135 10.06 1.92 2.48
C GLY A 135 9.51 0.49 2.32
N HIS A 136 10.18 -0.53 2.87
CA HIS A 136 9.86 -1.95 2.64
C HIS A 136 9.44 -2.73 3.89
N ASP A 137 9.64 -2.21 5.10
CA ASP A 137 9.25 -2.88 6.34
C ASP A 137 7.95 -2.30 6.89
N TYR A 138 7.10 -3.14 7.49
CA TYR A 138 5.76 -2.78 7.94
C TYR A 138 5.51 -3.19 9.39
N TYR A 139 4.82 -2.32 10.13
CA TYR A 139 4.08 -2.71 11.33
C TYR A 139 2.73 -3.31 10.90
N ILE A 140 2.35 -4.44 11.49
CA ILE A 140 1.08 -5.11 11.22
C ILE A 140 0.14 -4.81 12.39
N ARG A 141 -0.90 -4.00 12.17
CA ARG A 141 -1.81 -3.51 13.23
C ARG A 141 -3.23 -4.03 13.03
N ASN A 142 -3.85 -4.60 14.06
CA ASN A 142 -5.23 -5.05 13.97
C ASN A 142 -6.18 -3.87 13.75
N PHE A 143 -7.19 -4.05 12.90
CA PHE A 143 -8.20 -3.02 12.64
C PHE A 143 -9.08 -2.76 13.87
N ARG A 144 -9.60 -3.83 14.49
CA ARG A 144 -10.60 -3.76 15.56
C ARG A 144 -9.98 -3.38 16.89
N THR A 145 -8.93 -4.10 17.31
CA THR A 145 -8.34 -3.91 18.64
C THR A 145 -7.29 -2.79 18.67
N GLY A 146 -6.75 -2.41 17.50
CA GLY A 146 -5.68 -1.42 17.39
C GLY A 146 -4.33 -1.90 17.96
N GLU A 147 -4.21 -3.16 18.36
CA GLU A 147 -2.96 -3.80 18.79
C GLU A 147 -2.02 -4.02 17.60
N TYR A 148 -0.71 -4.03 17.85
CA TYR A 148 0.31 -4.39 16.88
C TYR A 148 0.77 -5.83 17.08
N LEU A 149 1.03 -6.51 15.97
CA LEU A 149 1.72 -7.79 15.96
C LEU A 149 3.18 -7.58 16.42
N ARG A 150 3.64 -8.42 17.34
CA ARG A 150 5.02 -8.43 17.85
C ARG A 150 5.48 -9.88 17.96
N VAL A 151 6.66 -10.22 17.44
CA VAL A 151 7.29 -11.53 17.72
C VAL A 151 8.25 -11.44 18.90
N GLN A 152 8.57 -12.57 19.51
CA GLN A 152 9.58 -12.67 20.57
C GLN A 152 10.56 -13.80 20.30
N GLU A 153 11.69 -13.80 21.02
CA GLU A 153 12.75 -14.81 20.89
C GLU A 153 12.29 -16.25 21.20
N ASN A 154 11.20 -16.40 21.97
CA ASN A 154 10.54 -17.69 22.20
C ASN A 154 9.80 -18.26 20.96
N ASN A 155 9.87 -17.56 19.82
CA ASN A 155 9.24 -17.87 18.53
C ASN A 155 7.71 -17.73 18.48
N PHE A 156 7.05 -17.20 19.52
CA PHE A 156 5.63 -16.87 19.46
C PHE A 156 5.39 -15.46 18.92
N ALA A 157 4.29 -15.29 18.18
CA ALA A 157 3.75 -13.98 17.86
C ALA A 157 2.63 -13.59 18.85
N TYR A 158 2.67 -12.35 19.28
CA TYR A 158 1.82 -11.74 20.29
C TYR A 158 1.17 -10.46 19.76
N LEU A 159 0.16 -10.00 20.47
CA LEU A 159 -0.53 -8.72 20.26
C LEU A 159 -0.17 -7.78 21.40
N ALA A 160 0.32 -6.60 21.05
CA ALA A 160 0.75 -5.58 22.01
C ALA A 160 0.03 -4.24 21.76
N GLN A 161 -0.44 -3.62 22.84
CA GLN A 161 -1.06 -2.29 22.81
C GLN A 161 0.00 -1.18 22.84
N GLY A 162 -0.41 0.04 22.51
CA GLY A 162 0.49 1.20 22.43
C GLY A 162 1.15 1.36 21.07
N GLN A 163 2.26 2.11 21.03
CA GLN A 163 3.05 2.36 19.83
C GLN A 163 4.23 1.38 19.76
N PRO A 164 4.63 0.87 18.57
CA PRO A 164 5.84 0.08 18.41
C PRO A 164 7.09 0.82 18.94
N ILE A 165 7.85 0.15 19.80
CA ILE A 165 9.03 0.71 20.49
C ILE A 165 10.37 0.18 19.96
N ASP A 166 10.36 -0.94 19.25
CA ASP A 166 11.55 -1.67 18.80
C ASP A 166 11.25 -2.45 17.51
N ASP A 167 12.27 -3.10 16.94
CA ASP A 167 12.19 -3.78 15.64
C ASP A 167 11.53 -5.17 15.71
N SER A 168 11.10 -5.65 16.89
CA SER A 168 10.34 -6.92 17.04
C SER A 168 8.88 -6.80 16.57
N PHE A 169 8.43 -5.57 16.31
CA PHE A 169 7.15 -5.21 15.68
C PHE A 169 7.26 -5.06 14.15
N LEU A 170 8.48 -5.08 13.58
CA LEU A 170 8.71 -4.84 12.16
C LEU A 170 8.78 -6.15 11.37
N PHE A 171 8.02 -6.18 10.26
CA PHE A 171 7.96 -7.29 9.34
C PHE A 171 8.31 -6.87 7.91
N LYS A 172 9.24 -7.60 7.30
CA LYS A 172 9.69 -7.44 5.92
C LYS A 172 9.01 -8.49 5.03
N PRO A 173 8.18 -8.08 4.05
CA PRO A 173 7.56 -8.99 3.10
C PRO A 173 8.53 -9.35 1.99
N HIS A 174 8.77 -10.63 1.79
CA HIS A 174 9.45 -11.17 0.61
C HIS A 174 8.38 -11.71 -0.34
N LEU A 175 8.23 -11.09 -1.51
CA LEU A 175 7.22 -11.45 -2.49
C LEU A 175 7.68 -12.68 -3.28
N VAL A 176 6.96 -13.80 -3.17
CA VAL A 176 7.18 -14.98 -4.01
C VAL A 176 6.60 -14.68 -5.39
N ASP A 177 7.39 -14.95 -6.44
CA ASP A 177 7.07 -14.61 -7.84
C ASP A 177 6.67 -13.13 -8.05
N GLY A 178 7.15 -12.23 -7.18
CA GLY A 178 6.85 -10.80 -7.22
C GLY A 178 5.42 -10.42 -6.80
N SER A 179 4.63 -11.34 -6.24
CA SER A 179 3.20 -11.13 -5.98
C SER A 179 2.82 -11.05 -4.50
N TRP A 180 1.91 -10.13 -4.16
CA TRP A 180 1.26 -10.09 -2.84
C TRP A 180 0.27 -11.26 -2.61
N SER A 181 -0.05 -12.04 -3.65
CA SER A 181 -0.85 -13.25 -3.51
C SER A 181 -0.12 -14.43 -2.84
N CYS A 182 1.21 -14.32 -2.67
CA CYS A 182 2.10 -15.31 -2.07
C CYS A 182 3.36 -14.62 -1.48
N VAL A 183 3.41 -14.41 -0.16
CA VAL A 183 4.51 -13.71 0.52
C VAL A 183 5.02 -14.48 1.73
N LEU A 184 6.32 -14.35 2.00
CA LEU A 184 6.91 -14.69 3.30
C LEU A 184 7.03 -13.41 4.14
N LEU A 185 6.66 -13.45 5.42
CA LEU A 185 6.75 -12.30 6.33
C LEU A 185 7.88 -12.52 7.33
N GLN A 186 9.02 -11.88 7.11
CA GLN A 186 10.21 -12.00 7.95
C GLN A 186 10.18 -10.98 9.10
N SER A 187 10.46 -11.38 10.33
CA SER A 187 10.78 -10.46 11.42
C SER A 187 12.10 -9.76 11.16
N VAL A 188 12.13 -8.43 11.25
CA VAL A 188 13.37 -7.64 11.11
C VAL A 188 14.32 -7.91 12.27
N CYS A 189 13.82 -7.92 13.51
CA CYS A 189 14.64 -8.16 14.71
C CYS A 189 15.25 -9.58 14.77
N TYR A 190 14.47 -10.62 14.47
CA TYR A 190 14.88 -12.01 14.71
C TYR A 190 15.24 -12.82 13.46
N GLY A 191 15.01 -12.28 12.26
CA GLY A 191 15.34 -12.90 10.97
C GLY A 191 14.51 -14.12 10.58
N GLY A 192 13.62 -14.61 11.43
CA GLY A 192 12.70 -15.73 11.14
C GLY A 192 11.41 -15.28 10.48
N TYR A 193 10.66 -16.22 9.91
CA TYR A 193 9.44 -16.01 9.13
C TYR A 193 8.19 -16.42 9.89
N LEU A 194 7.13 -15.62 9.82
CA LEU A 194 5.82 -15.94 10.41
C LEU A 194 5.17 -17.14 9.70
N TYR A 195 4.63 -18.08 10.47
CA TYR A 195 3.79 -19.18 9.99
C TYR A 195 2.59 -19.42 10.90
N GLY A 196 1.51 -19.98 10.34
CA GLY A 196 0.39 -20.48 11.12
C GLY A 196 0.63 -21.94 11.53
N GLU A 197 0.47 -22.27 12.81
CA GLU A 197 0.54 -23.67 13.24
C GLU A 197 -0.64 -24.47 12.70
N ARG A 198 -0.34 -25.63 12.10
CA ARG A 198 -1.30 -26.46 11.36
C ARG A 198 -1.69 -27.76 12.09
N TYR A 199 -0.94 -28.15 13.12
CA TYR A 199 -0.83 -29.55 13.54
C TYR A 199 -1.58 -29.94 14.82
N SER A 200 -2.26 -29.01 15.49
CA SER A 200 -3.12 -29.34 16.62
C SER A 200 -4.41 -28.52 16.61
N ALA A 201 -5.56 -29.19 16.75
CA ALA A 201 -6.87 -28.54 16.88
C ALA A 201 -7.02 -27.76 18.21
N ALA A 202 -6.03 -27.84 19.11
CA ALA A 202 -5.97 -27.10 20.36
C ALA A 202 -5.02 -25.87 20.31
N SER A 203 -4.26 -25.69 19.23
CA SER A 203 -3.23 -24.63 19.12
C SER A 203 -3.25 -23.92 17.76
N ASN A 204 -4.17 -22.97 17.63
CA ASN A 204 -4.31 -22.10 16.46
C ASN A 204 -3.33 -20.90 16.52
N PHE A 205 -2.05 -21.12 16.83
CA PHE A 205 -1.09 -20.03 17.07
C PHE A 205 -0.36 -19.56 15.81
N VAL A 206 0.10 -18.31 15.86
CA VAL A 206 1.09 -17.78 14.92
C VAL A 206 2.47 -17.82 15.55
N LEU A 207 3.40 -18.42 14.82
CA LEU A 207 4.75 -18.73 15.26
C LEU A 207 5.77 -18.17 14.27
N MET A 208 7.05 -18.19 14.65
CA MET A 208 8.18 -17.79 13.82
C MET A 208 9.12 -18.97 13.60
N THR A 209 9.58 -19.19 12.37
CA THR A 209 10.62 -20.20 12.07
C THR A 209 11.84 -19.58 11.41
N ARG A 210 13.04 -20.06 11.74
CA ARG A 210 14.26 -19.83 10.95
C ARG A 210 14.55 -21.00 9.98
N ASP A 211 13.92 -22.15 10.18
CA ASP A 211 13.98 -23.31 9.29
C ASP A 211 12.77 -23.29 8.34
N LEU A 212 12.98 -22.71 7.16
CA LEU A 212 11.99 -22.79 6.07
C LEU A 212 11.95 -24.17 5.42
N GLN A 213 12.96 -25.04 5.54
CA GLN A 213 12.94 -26.36 4.88
C GLN A 213 11.81 -27.25 5.41
N ARG A 214 11.45 -27.09 6.70
CA ARG A 214 10.34 -27.82 7.33
C ARG A 214 8.97 -27.15 7.18
N CYS A 215 8.93 -25.82 7.11
CA CYS A 215 7.71 -25.03 7.30
C CYS A 215 7.45 -24.01 6.18
N TYR A 216 8.10 -24.15 5.01
CA TYR A 216 7.99 -23.21 3.89
C TYR A 216 6.54 -22.88 3.55
N ARG A 217 5.71 -23.91 3.34
CA ARG A 217 4.31 -23.76 2.89
C ARG A 217 3.44 -23.09 3.97
N GLU A 218 3.64 -23.45 5.23
CA GLU A 218 2.98 -22.88 6.39
C GLU A 218 3.37 -21.41 6.62
N SER A 219 4.58 -21.01 6.19
CA SER A 219 5.10 -19.64 6.22
C SER A 219 4.61 -18.74 5.07
N LEU A 220 3.94 -19.32 4.06
CA LEU A 220 3.40 -18.56 2.93
C LEU A 220 2.04 -17.96 3.25
N TRP A 221 1.91 -16.64 3.04
CA TRP A 221 0.69 -15.88 3.24
C TRP A 221 0.19 -15.27 1.94
N ARG A 222 -1.13 -15.22 1.78
CA ARG A 222 -1.81 -14.42 0.76
C ARG A 222 -2.32 -13.13 1.42
N VAL A 223 -1.91 -11.99 0.88
CA VAL A 223 -2.38 -10.67 1.32
C VAL A 223 -3.52 -10.22 0.40
N THR A 224 -4.74 -10.14 0.92
CA THR A 224 -5.94 -9.72 0.18
C THR A 224 -6.44 -8.38 0.72
N SER A 225 -6.52 -7.36 -0.13
CA SER A 225 -7.10 -6.06 0.23
C SER A 225 -8.62 -6.14 0.36
N VAL A 226 -9.15 -5.54 1.43
CA VAL A 226 -10.58 -5.45 1.75
C VAL A 226 -10.90 -4.11 2.39
N TYR A 227 -12.18 -3.80 2.54
CA TYR A 227 -12.62 -2.54 3.14
C TYR A 227 -12.94 -2.64 4.64
N CYS A 228 -12.59 -1.54 5.29
CA CYS A 228 -12.98 -1.05 6.60
C CYS A 228 -13.50 0.40 6.47
#